data_AF-A0AAD7N810-F1
#
_entry.id   AF-A0AAD7N810-F1
#
_cell.length_a   1.000
_cell.length_b   1.000
_cell.length_c   1.000
_cell.angle_alpha   90.00
_cell.angle_beta   90.00
_cell.angle_gamma   90.00
#
_symmetry.space_group_name_H-M   'P 1'
#
loop_
_entity.id
_entity.type
_entity.pdbx_description
1 polymer ?
#
loop_
_entity_poly.entity_id
_entity_poly.type
_entity_poly.pdbx_seq_one_letter_code
_entity_poly.pdbx_strand_id
1 'polypeptide(L)'
;MSMLFPIGFLLSVGLAAARPHNPILPGFHPDPSCIFLPQWNDTFFCASSSFNAFPGIPIHASQDLQNWKLIGNALSRPEQLPNLTNAVGGTSGIWAPSLRYHDNEFFILTTLVFDKMLINDTARWDNLIFRTKNPYVPNAWSDPVHFIFDGYDTSPFWHEDGTVYVQGSHPWEISPHIDQMQLNLDTGEATEQVPLWNGTGGLAPEGPHMHLKDGYYYLIIAEGGTGLNHMETAARSKQITGPFTPAPHNPLLTNANTTAYFQTVGHADLFQDSHGDWWGVALSTRSGPEYVSYPMGRETVLTNVTWAKDEFPVFQNVSGIIDGPILPLRPQIRGDGAFITAPDSIDFAPDSTLPLHFAHWRIPDAAAYAISPPGHENTLRLLPSLLNLTGFDENSAPTRQTFVGRRQVHSEFVYSVDMEYAPEEPEEEAGVSVFLTQASACACLGLQFI
;
A
#
# COMPACT_ATOMS: atom_id res chain seq x y z
N MET A 1 -2.64 13.75 67.80
CA MET A 1 -2.68 14.30 66.43
C MET A 1 -2.28 13.17 65.50
N SER A 2 -3.28 12.42 65.02
CA SER A 2 -3.09 11.16 64.31
C SER A 2 -2.83 11.45 62.82
N MET A 3 -1.64 11.10 62.33
CA MET A 3 -1.31 11.18 60.90
C MET A 3 -1.95 10.00 60.17
N LEU A 4 -2.91 10.30 59.30
CA LEU A 4 -3.45 9.38 58.30
C LEU A 4 -2.56 9.46 57.05
N PHE A 5 -1.92 8.35 56.68
CA PHE A 5 -1.33 8.17 55.36
C PHE A 5 -2.44 7.77 54.37
N PRO A 6 -2.60 8.44 53.22
CA PRO A 6 -3.49 7.94 52.18
C PRO A 6 -2.78 6.81 51.43
N ILE A 7 -3.31 5.59 51.58
CA ILE A 7 -2.97 4.46 50.71
C ILE A 7 -3.71 4.71 49.39
N GLY A 8 -2.98 5.20 48.38
CA GLY A 8 -3.47 5.27 47.02
C GLY A 8 -3.57 3.86 46.44
N PHE A 9 -4.80 3.34 46.32
CA PHE A 9 -5.09 2.16 45.50
C PHE A 9 -4.91 2.57 44.03
N LEU A 10 -3.79 2.18 43.41
CA LEU A 10 -3.67 2.12 41.95
C LEU A 10 -4.52 0.95 41.47
N LEU A 11 -5.78 1.24 41.10
CA LEU A 11 -6.58 0.35 40.28
C LEU A 11 -5.94 0.31 38.89
N SER A 12 -5.07 -0.68 38.66
CA SER A 12 -4.73 -1.09 37.30
C SER A 12 -5.98 -1.70 36.68
N VAL A 13 -6.79 -0.88 36.02
CA VAL A 13 -7.79 -1.38 35.08
C VAL A 13 -6.99 -2.02 33.96
N GLY A 14 -6.83 -3.34 34.01
CA GLY A 14 -6.34 -4.10 32.87
C GLY A 14 -7.35 -3.89 31.75
N LEU A 15 -6.99 -3.10 30.74
CA LEU A 15 -7.70 -3.15 29.47
C LEU A 15 -7.54 -4.58 28.97
N ALA A 16 -8.62 -5.36 29.05
CA ALA A 16 -8.70 -6.60 28.29
C ALA A 16 -8.44 -6.22 26.83
N ALA A 17 -7.46 -6.86 26.19
CA ALA A 17 -7.18 -6.62 24.78
C ALA A 17 -8.48 -6.88 23.99
N ALA A 18 -9.02 -5.82 23.37
CA ALA A 18 -10.11 -5.98 22.43
C ALA A 18 -9.63 -6.88 21.28
N ARG A 19 -10.54 -7.64 20.66
CA ARG A 19 -10.16 -8.43 19.49
C ARG A 19 -9.73 -7.47 18.38
N PRO A 20 -8.68 -7.80 17.61
CA PRO A 20 -8.30 -7.00 16.45
C PRO A 20 -9.45 -6.96 15.44
N HIS A 21 -9.54 -5.87 14.68
CA HIS A 21 -10.58 -5.66 13.69
C HIS A 21 -9.97 -5.34 12.33
N ASN A 22 -10.62 -5.86 11.28
CA ASN A 22 -10.34 -5.45 9.91
C ASN A 22 -11.17 -4.22 9.51
N PRO A 23 -10.67 -3.40 8.57
CA PRO A 23 -9.32 -3.47 7.98
C PRO A 23 -8.25 -2.94 8.95
N ILE A 24 -7.03 -3.47 8.86
CA ILE A 24 -5.89 -3.03 9.68
C ILE A 24 -5.25 -1.74 9.14
N LEU A 25 -5.36 -1.50 7.83
CA LEU A 25 -5.07 -0.20 7.20
C LEU A 25 -6.31 0.21 6.38
N PRO A 26 -7.22 1.03 6.97
CA PRO A 26 -8.41 1.50 6.28
C PRO A 26 -8.11 2.51 5.17
N GLY A 27 -9.06 2.70 4.26
CA GLY A 27 -8.92 3.56 3.09
C GLY A 27 -7.96 3.00 2.05
N PHE A 28 -7.54 3.84 1.11
CA PHE A 28 -6.69 3.50 -0.03
C PHE A 28 -5.28 3.02 0.40
N HIS A 29 -5.22 1.74 0.78
CA HIS A 29 -4.04 0.93 1.12
C HIS A 29 -4.14 -0.45 0.44
N PRO A 30 -4.18 -0.48 -0.90
CA PRO A 30 -4.17 -1.71 -1.69
C PRO A 30 -2.81 -2.44 -1.66
N ASP A 31 -2.83 -3.66 -2.17
CA ASP A 31 -1.63 -4.44 -2.53
C ASP A 31 -0.61 -4.51 -1.37
N PRO A 32 -1.01 -5.02 -0.20
CA PRO A 32 -0.18 -4.99 0.99
C PRO A 32 0.97 -5.99 0.91
N SER A 33 2.20 -5.51 1.05
CA SER A 33 3.36 -6.38 1.31
C SER A 33 3.93 -6.10 2.68
N CYS A 34 3.98 -7.13 3.52
CA CYS A 34 4.28 -6.99 4.93
C CYS A 34 5.34 -7.98 5.40
N ILE A 35 6.22 -7.52 6.29
CA ILE A 35 7.28 -8.33 6.90
C ILE A 35 7.31 -8.13 8.40
N PHE A 36 7.70 -9.18 9.13
CA PHE A 36 8.00 -9.13 10.55
C PHE A 36 9.52 -9.18 10.78
N LEU A 37 10.04 -8.28 11.61
CA LEU A 37 11.47 -8.20 11.89
C LEU A 37 11.74 -8.19 13.40
N PRO A 38 12.16 -9.32 14.01
CA PRO A 38 12.45 -9.39 15.44
C PRO A 38 13.62 -8.48 15.85
N GLN A 39 14.63 -8.33 14.98
CA GLN A 39 15.78 -7.45 15.18
C GLN A 39 15.43 -5.95 15.15
N TRP A 40 14.19 -5.61 14.78
CA TRP A 40 13.65 -4.25 14.82
C TRP A 40 12.68 -4.05 15.98
N ASN A 41 12.90 -4.73 17.12
CA ASN A 41 12.04 -4.68 18.30
C ASN A 41 10.65 -5.28 18.03
N ASP A 42 10.62 -6.48 17.43
CA ASP A 42 9.38 -7.19 17.08
C ASP A 42 8.42 -6.32 16.26
N THR A 43 8.91 -5.69 15.20
CA THR A 43 8.13 -4.76 14.39
C THR A 43 7.68 -5.38 13.08
N PHE A 44 6.40 -5.20 12.78
CA PHE A 44 5.78 -5.43 11.50
C PHE A 44 5.89 -4.16 10.65
N PHE A 45 6.30 -4.30 9.40
CA PHE A 45 6.31 -3.22 8.42
C PHE A 45 5.42 -3.61 7.24
N CYS A 46 4.63 -2.67 6.74
CA CYS A 46 3.75 -2.88 5.59
C CYS A 46 3.88 -1.74 4.58
N ALA A 47 4.03 -2.09 3.31
CA ALA A 47 3.96 -1.18 2.17
C ALA A 47 2.63 -1.38 1.42
N SER A 48 2.14 -0.32 0.77
CA SER A 48 0.95 -0.36 -0.09
C SER A 48 1.22 0.37 -1.40
N SER A 49 0.52 0.00 -2.48
CA SER A 49 0.61 0.75 -3.74
C SER A 49 -0.01 2.14 -3.60
N SER A 50 0.40 3.08 -4.45
CA SER A 50 0.01 4.49 -4.35
C SER A 50 -0.50 5.10 -5.65
N PHE A 51 -0.38 4.39 -6.77
CA PHE A 51 -0.79 4.86 -8.09
C PHE A 51 -0.17 6.24 -8.37
N ASN A 52 -0.98 7.22 -8.77
CA ASN A 52 -0.53 8.58 -9.02
C ASN A 52 -0.28 9.39 -7.74
N ALA A 53 -0.62 8.91 -6.54
CA ALA A 53 -0.44 9.70 -5.32
C ALA A 53 1.05 9.90 -4.99
N PHE A 54 1.40 11.11 -4.57
CA PHE A 54 2.75 11.48 -4.14
C PHE A 54 2.71 12.23 -2.81
N PRO A 55 3.59 11.96 -1.82
CA PRO A 55 4.55 10.85 -1.76
C PRO A 55 3.90 9.48 -1.96
N GLY A 56 4.63 8.57 -2.59
CA GLY A 56 4.19 7.24 -2.98
C GLY A 56 4.79 6.13 -2.12
N ILE A 57 4.15 4.96 -2.15
CA ILE A 57 4.54 3.77 -1.37
C ILE A 57 4.62 4.06 0.15
N PRO A 58 3.47 4.32 0.80
CA PRO A 58 3.45 4.56 2.24
C PRO A 58 3.90 3.32 3.02
N ILE A 59 4.76 3.53 4.00
CA ILE A 59 5.29 2.49 4.89
C ILE A 59 4.70 2.65 6.27
N HIS A 60 3.98 1.64 6.73
CA HIS A 60 3.39 1.59 8.06
C HIS A 60 4.17 0.64 8.95
N ALA A 61 4.27 0.97 10.24
CA ALA A 61 4.84 0.09 11.26
C ALA A 61 3.82 -0.25 12.34
N SER A 62 3.88 -1.49 12.83
CA SER A 62 3.10 -1.99 13.97
C SER A 62 3.95 -2.91 14.86
N GLN A 63 3.54 -3.06 16.12
CA GLN A 63 4.10 -4.08 17.02
C GLN A 63 3.02 -5.01 17.60
N ASP A 64 1.76 -4.82 17.19
CA ASP A 64 0.61 -5.57 17.71
C ASP A 64 -0.43 -5.90 16.61
N LEU A 65 -0.09 -5.63 15.35
CA LEU A 65 -0.90 -5.79 14.14
C LEU A 65 -2.23 -5.01 14.15
N GLN A 66 -2.46 -4.18 15.18
CA GLN A 66 -3.70 -3.43 15.40
C GLN A 66 -3.47 -1.93 15.23
N ASN A 67 -2.43 -1.43 15.87
CA ASN A 67 -2.06 -0.03 15.85
C ASN A 67 -0.98 0.15 14.79
N TRP A 68 -1.31 0.89 13.73
CA TRP A 68 -0.41 1.16 12.62
C TRP A 68 -0.07 2.64 12.55
N LYS A 69 1.22 2.94 12.47
CA LYS A 69 1.75 4.30 12.35
C LYS A 69 2.39 4.45 10.99
N LEU A 70 2.06 5.52 10.25
CA LEU A 70 2.78 5.87 9.04
C LEU A 70 4.18 6.37 9.43
N ILE A 71 5.23 5.72 8.95
CA ILE A 71 6.62 6.06 9.32
C ILE A 71 7.38 6.77 8.21
N GLY A 72 6.86 6.74 6.98
CA GLY A 72 7.44 7.40 5.82
C GLY A 72 6.87 6.88 4.51
N ASN A 73 7.45 7.34 3.41
CA ASN A 73 7.11 6.92 2.04
C ASN A 73 8.40 6.58 1.31
N ALA A 74 8.41 5.49 0.52
CA ALA A 74 9.61 5.11 -0.22
C ALA A 74 9.89 6.06 -1.39
N LEU A 75 8.83 6.49 -2.08
CA LEU A 75 8.88 7.54 -3.09
C LEU A 75 8.48 8.87 -2.43
N SER A 76 9.46 9.61 -1.92
CA SER A 76 9.24 10.85 -1.16
C SER A 76 9.90 12.08 -1.75
N ARG A 77 10.77 11.92 -2.74
CA ARG A 77 11.46 13.02 -3.41
C ARG A 77 11.16 13.03 -4.92
N PRO A 78 10.82 14.19 -5.51
CA PRO A 78 10.50 14.29 -6.93
C PRO A 78 11.57 13.73 -7.87
N GLU A 79 12.85 13.88 -7.51
CA GLU A 79 13.98 13.44 -8.31
C GLU A 79 14.17 11.93 -8.36
N GLN A 80 13.57 11.17 -7.42
CA GLN A 80 13.61 9.70 -7.46
C GLN A 80 12.93 9.17 -8.71
N LEU A 81 11.82 9.78 -9.14
CA LEU A 81 11.03 9.28 -10.26
C LEU A 81 10.28 10.39 -10.99
N PRO A 82 10.99 11.28 -11.72
CA PRO A 82 10.37 12.41 -12.40
C PRO A 82 9.31 11.97 -13.43
N ASN A 83 9.45 10.78 -14.00
CA ASN A 83 8.51 10.23 -14.99
C ASN A 83 7.11 9.94 -14.42
N LEU A 84 6.91 9.95 -13.09
CA LEU A 84 5.56 9.86 -12.50
C LEU A 84 4.65 11.00 -12.98
N THR A 85 5.18 12.18 -13.33
CA THR A 85 4.38 13.26 -13.92
C THR A 85 3.85 12.93 -15.30
N ASN A 86 4.36 11.89 -15.98
CA ASN A 86 3.88 11.49 -17.29
C ASN A 86 2.80 10.39 -17.20
N ALA A 87 2.49 9.90 -15.99
CA ALA A 87 1.46 8.90 -15.76
C ALA A 87 0.05 9.50 -15.99
N VAL A 88 -0.55 9.10 -17.11
CA VAL A 88 -1.87 9.56 -17.55
C VAL A 88 -2.96 8.60 -17.07
N GLY A 89 -4.09 9.14 -16.60
CA GLY A 89 -5.24 8.35 -16.14
C GLY A 89 -5.16 7.87 -14.68
N GLY A 90 -6.33 7.67 -14.07
CA GLY A 90 -6.48 7.41 -12.63
C GLY A 90 -5.83 6.13 -12.10
N THR A 91 -5.64 5.13 -12.95
CA THR A 91 -5.11 3.80 -12.63
C THR A 91 -3.64 3.61 -12.99
N SER A 92 -2.99 4.65 -13.52
CA SER A 92 -1.53 4.67 -13.74
C SER A 92 -0.76 4.98 -12.45
N GLY A 93 0.57 4.95 -12.53
CA GLY A 93 1.46 5.28 -11.43
C GLY A 93 2.03 4.04 -10.75
N ILE A 94 2.30 4.13 -9.45
CA ILE A 94 2.97 3.05 -8.71
C ILE A 94 2.00 1.94 -8.32
N TRP A 95 2.15 0.76 -8.93
CA TRP A 95 1.39 -0.45 -8.64
C TRP A 95 1.99 -1.23 -7.46
N ALA A 96 1.65 -2.51 -7.28
CA ALA A 96 1.97 -3.29 -6.08
C ALA A 96 3.46 -3.21 -5.70
N PRO A 97 3.79 -2.91 -4.43
CA PRO A 97 5.14 -3.03 -3.91
C PRO A 97 5.37 -4.39 -3.24
N SER A 98 6.56 -4.97 -3.41
CA SER A 98 7.05 -6.09 -2.61
C SER A 98 8.10 -5.61 -1.62
N LEU A 99 7.73 -5.51 -0.33
CA LEU A 99 8.62 -5.11 0.76
C LEU A 99 9.35 -6.33 1.33
N ARG A 100 10.68 -6.32 1.32
CA ARG A 100 11.51 -7.40 1.87
C ARG A 100 12.68 -6.83 2.66
N TYR A 101 13.26 -7.65 3.53
CA TYR A 101 14.46 -7.32 4.29
C TYR A 101 15.50 -8.42 4.11
N HIS A 102 16.69 -8.04 3.67
CA HIS A 102 17.80 -8.95 3.44
C HIS A 102 19.12 -8.24 3.74
N ASP A 103 20.10 -8.95 4.32
CA ASP A 103 21.44 -8.43 4.60
C ASP A 103 21.49 -7.03 5.26
N ASN A 104 20.62 -6.83 6.25
CA ASN A 104 20.46 -5.59 7.01
C ASN A 104 19.90 -4.38 6.23
N GLU A 105 19.27 -4.62 5.09
CA GLU A 105 18.70 -3.58 4.23
C GLU A 105 17.25 -3.93 3.85
N PHE A 106 16.40 -2.90 3.78
CA PHE A 106 15.04 -3.01 3.25
C PHE A 106 15.08 -2.81 1.74
N PHE A 107 14.32 -3.61 1.03
CA PHE A 107 14.13 -3.55 -0.41
C PHE A 107 12.63 -3.41 -0.71
N ILE A 108 12.30 -2.56 -1.70
CA ILE A 108 10.99 -2.51 -2.31
C ILE A 108 11.15 -2.67 -3.81
N LEU A 109 10.54 -3.70 -4.38
CA LEU A 109 10.34 -3.82 -5.82
C LEU A 109 8.92 -3.37 -6.16
N THR A 110 8.76 -2.62 -7.24
CA THR A 110 7.44 -2.14 -7.70
C THR A 110 7.52 -1.73 -9.17
N THR A 111 6.39 -1.28 -9.73
CA THR A 111 6.29 -0.89 -11.13
C THR A 111 5.59 0.46 -11.25
N LEU A 112 6.21 1.41 -11.93
CA LEU A 112 5.53 2.57 -12.50
C LEU A 112 4.85 2.14 -13.80
N VAL A 113 3.52 2.17 -13.80
CA VAL A 113 2.69 1.71 -14.90
C VAL A 113 2.05 2.88 -15.63
N PHE A 114 2.19 2.89 -16.96
CA PHE A 114 1.50 3.82 -17.86
C PHE A 114 0.26 3.15 -18.44
N ASP A 115 -0.80 3.03 -17.63
CA ASP A 115 -1.97 2.19 -17.91
C ASP A 115 -2.77 2.57 -19.18
N LYS A 116 -2.49 3.74 -19.77
CA LYS A 116 -3.08 4.17 -21.05
C LYS A 116 -2.24 3.83 -22.29
N MET A 117 -1.03 3.31 -22.11
CA MET A 117 -0.24 2.77 -23.22
C MET A 117 -0.78 1.39 -23.63
N LEU A 118 -0.48 0.96 -24.86
CA LEU A 118 -0.89 -0.37 -25.32
C LEU A 118 -0.26 -1.44 -24.43
N ILE A 119 -1.01 -2.51 -24.15
CA ILE A 119 -0.56 -3.55 -23.22
C ILE A 119 0.71 -4.30 -23.70
N ASN A 120 0.96 -4.30 -25.02
CA ASN A 120 2.14 -4.92 -25.64
C ASN A 120 3.28 -3.92 -25.92
N ASP A 121 3.14 -2.67 -25.48
CA ASP A 121 4.23 -1.70 -25.50
C ASP A 121 5.07 -1.90 -24.23
N THR A 122 6.30 -2.37 -24.37
CA THR A 122 7.17 -2.65 -23.22
C THR A 122 7.52 -1.39 -22.42
N ALA A 123 7.41 -0.18 -23.01
CA ALA A 123 7.59 1.07 -22.30
C ALA A 123 6.43 1.40 -21.34
N ARG A 124 5.35 0.59 -21.35
CA ARG A 124 4.27 0.65 -20.37
C ARG A 124 4.73 0.32 -18.95
N TRP A 125 5.80 -0.46 -18.82
CA TRP A 125 6.28 -1.02 -17.56
C TRP A 125 7.66 -0.44 -17.21
N ASP A 126 7.73 0.36 -16.15
CA ASP A 126 9.00 0.80 -15.58
C ASP A 126 9.18 0.17 -14.20
N ASN A 127 9.99 -0.88 -14.13
CA ASN A 127 10.19 -1.69 -12.93
C ASN A 127 11.36 -1.16 -12.09
N LEU A 128 11.12 -1.00 -10.78
CA LEU A 128 11.93 -0.18 -9.87
C LEU A 128 12.34 -0.95 -8.62
N ILE A 129 13.55 -0.66 -8.12
CA ILE A 129 14.07 -1.15 -6.83
C ILE A 129 14.43 0.04 -5.96
N PHE A 130 13.75 0.19 -4.83
CA PHE A 130 14.14 1.13 -3.76
C PHE A 130 14.81 0.38 -2.62
N ARG A 131 15.78 1.02 -1.97
CA ARG A 131 16.42 0.45 -0.78
C ARG A 131 16.65 1.46 0.34
N THR A 132 16.68 0.99 1.57
CA THR A 132 17.10 1.78 2.74
C THR A 132 17.62 0.88 3.85
N LYS A 133 18.59 1.36 4.63
CA LYS A 133 19.01 0.69 5.88
C LYS A 133 18.07 0.99 7.04
N ASN A 134 17.28 2.06 6.96
CA ASN A 134 16.40 2.47 8.05
C ASN A 134 15.18 3.23 7.52
N PRO A 135 13.97 2.61 7.54
CA PRO A 135 12.76 3.22 7.01
C PRO A 135 12.18 4.32 7.91
N TYR A 136 12.70 4.51 9.12
CA TYR A 136 12.29 5.60 10.02
C TYR A 136 13.02 6.92 9.75
N VAL A 137 14.08 6.92 8.96
CA VAL A 137 14.82 8.14 8.64
C VAL A 137 14.14 8.79 7.43
N PRO A 138 13.68 10.05 7.54
CA PRO A 138 13.07 10.77 6.42
C PRO A 138 13.99 10.77 5.20
N ASN A 139 13.42 10.56 4.01
CA ASN A 139 14.14 10.57 2.74
C ASN A 139 15.30 9.56 2.63
N ALA A 140 15.34 8.52 3.47
CA ALA A 140 16.45 7.54 3.47
C ALA A 140 16.39 6.51 2.34
N TRP A 141 15.25 6.40 1.64
CA TRP A 141 15.12 5.52 0.48
C TRP A 141 15.95 6.05 -0.69
N SER A 142 16.65 5.14 -1.37
CA SER A 142 17.51 5.46 -2.51
C SER A 142 16.72 6.06 -3.68
N ASP A 143 17.43 6.65 -4.63
CA ASP A 143 16.92 6.72 -6.00
C ASP A 143 16.77 5.28 -6.54
N PRO A 144 15.77 5.00 -7.39
CA PRO A 144 15.47 3.63 -7.79
C PRO A 144 16.52 3.09 -8.76
N VAL A 145 16.82 1.80 -8.63
CA VAL A 145 17.46 1.04 -9.71
C VAL A 145 16.36 0.53 -10.63
N HIS A 146 16.48 0.82 -11.92
CA HIS A 146 15.56 0.37 -12.95
C HIS A 146 16.00 -0.99 -13.48
N PHE A 147 15.05 -1.87 -13.79
CA PHE A 147 15.33 -3.15 -14.43
C PHE A 147 14.27 -3.51 -15.47
N ILE A 148 14.65 -4.38 -16.40
CA ILE A 148 13.77 -4.80 -17.48
C ILE A 148 12.97 -6.02 -17.02
N PHE A 149 11.66 -5.86 -16.96
CA PHE A 149 10.68 -6.93 -16.77
C PHE A 149 9.44 -6.55 -17.56
N ASP A 150 8.92 -7.46 -18.39
CA ASP A 150 7.71 -7.22 -19.19
C ASP A 150 6.49 -7.62 -18.37
N GLY A 151 5.96 -6.66 -17.61
CA GLY A 151 4.91 -6.91 -16.65
C GLY A 151 5.06 -6.13 -15.35
N TYR A 152 4.39 -6.61 -14.32
CA TYR A 152 4.18 -5.90 -13.06
C TYR A 152 4.22 -6.86 -11.84
N ASP A 153 3.94 -6.35 -10.64
CA ASP A 153 3.93 -7.10 -9.36
C ASP A 153 5.22 -7.88 -9.10
N THR A 154 6.37 -7.23 -9.29
CA THR A 154 7.66 -7.88 -9.11
C THR A 154 7.99 -8.10 -7.62
N SER A 155 8.43 -9.31 -7.29
CA SER A 155 8.80 -9.73 -5.93
C SER A 155 10.14 -10.45 -5.92
N PRO A 156 11.10 -10.06 -5.06
CA PRO A 156 12.39 -10.73 -4.98
C PRO A 156 12.35 -11.95 -4.04
N PHE A 157 13.18 -12.93 -4.34
CA PHE A 157 13.44 -14.12 -3.56
C PHE A 157 14.94 -14.41 -3.54
N TRP A 158 15.55 -14.43 -2.36
CA TRP A 158 16.96 -14.76 -2.17
C TRP A 158 17.11 -16.27 -2.02
N HIS A 159 17.73 -16.89 -3.02
CA HIS A 159 18.02 -18.32 -3.02
C HIS A 159 19.25 -18.65 -2.18
N GLU A 160 19.34 -19.89 -1.69
CA GLU A 160 20.40 -20.33 -0.76
C GLU A 160 21.82 -20.27 -1.34
N ASP A 161 21.95 -20.28 -2.67
CA ASP A 161 23.24 -20.11 -3.37
C ASP A 161 23.66 -18.64 -3.58
N GLY A 162 22.86 -17.68 -3.09
CA GLY A 162 23.10 -16.25 -3.24
C GLY A 162 22.49 -15.63 -4.48
N THR A 163 21.87 -16.42 -5.38
CA THR A 163 21.13 -15.89 -6.53
C THR A 163 19.86 -15.20 -6.07
N VAL A 164 19.59 -14.00 -6.60
CA VAL A 164 18.30 -13.35 -6.42
C VAL A 164 17.43 -13.65 -7.63
N TYR A 165 16.30 -14.32 -7.37
CA TYR A 165 15.25 -14.52 -8.34
C TYR A 165 14.17 -13.47 -8.13
N VAL A 166 13.62 -12.93 -9.21
CA VAL A 166 12.44 -12.07 -9.18
C VAL A 166 11.32 -12.77 -9.92
N GLN A 167 10.18 -12.89 -9.27
CA GLN A 167 8.93 -13.30 -9.90
C GLN A 167 8.11 -12.06 -10.23
N GLY A 168 7.30 -12.11 -11.27
CA GLY A 168 6.36 -11.04 -11.60
C GLY A 168 5.27 -11.53 -12.55
N SER A 169 4.26 -10.72 -12.75
CA SER A 169 3.09 -11.02 -13.57
C SER A 169 3.32 -10.61 -15.00
N HIS A 170 3.21 -11.55 -15.93
CA HIS A 170 3.18 -11.21 -17.35
C HIS A 170 1.85 -10.49 -17.68
N PRO A 171 1.83 -9.52 -18.61
CA PRO A 171 0.62 -8.82 -19.01
C PRO A 171 -0.54 -9.77 -19.34
N TRP A 172 -1.58 -9.72 -18.51
CA TRP A 172 -2.65 -10.74 -18.49
C TRP A 172 -3.48 -10.82 -19.77
N GLU A 173 -3.64 -9.71 -20.51
CA GLU A 173 -4.34 -9.69 -21.80
C GLU A 173 -3.51 -10.27 -22.96
N ILE A 174 -2.19 -10.42 -22.76
CA ILE A 174 -1.28 -11.02 -23.75
C ILE A 174 -1.12 -12.52 -23.46
N SER A 175 -0.64 -12.83 -22.25
CA SER A 175 -0.44 -14.21 -21.80
C SER A 175 -0.50 -14.26 -20.27
N PRO A 176 -1.59 -14.76 -19.68
CA PRO A 176 -1.78 -14.76 -18.22
C PRO A 176 -0.91 -15.84 -17.55
N HIS A 177 0.22 -15.44 -16.96
CA HIS A 177 1.10 -16.30 -16.17
C HIS A 177 2.09 -15.49 -15.32
N ILE A 178 2.75 -16.19 -14.41
CA ILE A 178 3.89 -15.67 -13.63
C ILE A 178 5.19 -16.03 -14.35
N ASP A 179 6.03 -15.03 -14.51
CA ASP A 179 7.41 -15.15 -15.02
C ASP A 179 8.42 -15.08 -13.88
N GLN A 180 9.62 -15.59 -14.14
CA GLN A 180 10.77 -15.46 -13.27
C GLN A 180 12.05 -15.15 -14.05
N MET A 181 12.91 -14.35 -13.45
CA MET A 181 14.28 -14.10 -13.92
C MET A 181 15.25 -14.01 -12.75
N GLN A 182 16.55 -14.07 -13.03
CA GLN A 182 17.57 -13.67 -12.06
C GLN A 182 17.82 -12.17 -12.20
N LEU A 183 18.07 -11.48 -11.09
CA LEU A 183 18.26 -10.04 -11.06
C LEU A 183 19.41 -9.64 -10.13
N ASN A 184 20.31 -8.80 -10.61
CA ASN A 184 21.22 -8.07 -9.75
C ASN A 184 20.53 -6.81 -9.22
N LEU A 185 20.22 -6.79 -7.92
CA LEU A 185 19.48 -5.69 -7.30
C LEU A 185 20.25 -4.35 -7.33
N ASP A 186 21.59 -4.38 -7.44
CA ASP A 186 22.46 -3.19 -7.45
C ASP A 186 22.53 -2.52 -8.82
N THR A 187 22.52 -3.32 -9.88
CA THR A 187 22.72 -2.82 -11.25
C THR A 187 21.46 -2.82 -12.08
N GLY A 188 20.44 -3.59 -11.70
CA GLY A 188 19.25 -3.83 -12.51
C GLY A 188 19.48 -4.81 -13.66
N GLU A 189 20.67 -5.41 -13.76
CA GLU A 189 20.98 -6.42 -14.77
C GLU A 189 20.18 -7.70 -14.51
N ALA A 190 19.42 -8.11 -15.52
CA ALA A 190 18.52 -9.25 -15.45
C ALA A 190 18.82 -10.29 -16.53
N THR A 191 18.49 -11.55 -16.25
CA THR A 191 18.42 -12.60 -17.27
C THR A 191 17.11 -12.53 -18.05
N GLU A 192 16.97 -13.37 -19.07
CA GLU A 192 15.67 -13.55 -19.73
C GLU A 192 14.61 -14.06 -18.75
N GLN A 193 13.37 -13.63 -18.96
CA GLN A 193 12.18 -14.08 -18.24
C GLN A 193 11.81 -15.50 -18.68
N VAL A 194 11.44 -16.34 -17.71
CA VAL A 194 11.00 -17.71 -17.94
C VAL A 194 9.63 -17.92 -17.28
N PRO A 195 8.64 -18.44 -18.04
CA PRO A 195 7.33 -18.79 -17.48
C PRO A 195 7.42 -19.82 -16.37
N LEU A 196 6.82 -19.55 -15.21
CA LEU A 196 6.76 -20.46 -14.07
C LEU A 196 5.42 -21.19 -13.96
N TRP A 197 4.32 -20.43 -13.91
CA TRP A 197 3.01 -20.98 -13.62
C TRP A 197 1.89 -20.06 -14.14
N ASN A 198 0.86 -20.65 -14.74
CA ASN A 198 -0.29 -19.95 -15.31
C ASN A 198 -1.51 -19.89 -14.38
N GLY A 199 -1.30 -20.08 -13.08
CA GLY A 199 -2.36 -20.12 -12.07
C GLY A 199 -3.25 -21.36 -12.16
N THR A 200 -4.48 -21.25 -11.65
CA THR A 200 -5.48 -22.33 -11.67
C THR A 200 -6.51 -22.18 -12.79
N GLY A 201 -6.33 -21.18 -13.65
CA GLY A 201 -7.24 -20.84 -14.75
C GLY A 201 -8.14 -19.63 -14.45
N GLY A 202 -7.91 -18.93 -13.34
CA GLY A 202 -8.51 -17.64 -13.06
C GLY A 202 -7.99 -16.53 -13.97
N LEU A 203 -8.71 -15.41 -13.99
CA LEU A 203 -8.30 -14.21 -14.74
C LEU A 203 -7.05 -13.59 -14.10
N ALA A 204 -6.09 -13.15 -14.91
CA ALA A 204 -4.93 -12.37 -14.46
C ALA A 204 -4.19 -12.94 -13.23
N PRO A 205 -3.45 -14.07 -13.38
CA PRO A 205 -2.46 -14.50 -12.39
C PRO A 205 -1.50 -13.36 -12.05
N GLU A 206 -1.54 -12.88 -10.81
CA GLU A 206 -0.84 -11.67 -10.36
C GLU A 206 -0.27 -11.76 -8.94
N GLY A 207 0.41 -10.72 -8.45
CA GLY A 207 0.93 -10.66 -7.08
C GLY A 207 1.80 -11.83 -6.60
N PRO A 208 2.79 -12.33 -7.38
CA PRO A 208 3.53 -13.53 -6.99
C PRO A 208 4.47 -13.31 -5.80
N HIS A 209 4.37 -14.18 -4.80
CA HIS A 209 5.34 -14.29 -3.70
C HIS A 209 5.87 -15.72 -3.55
N MET A 210 7.20 -15.83 -3.51
CA MET A 210 7.90 -17.11 -3.34
C MET A 210 8.31 -17.33 -1.89
N HIS A 211 8.00 -18.49 -1.32
CA HIS A 211 8.44 -18.91 0.01
C HIS A 211 9.17 -20.26 -0.06
N LEU A 212 10.31 -20.38 0.61
CA LEU A 212 10.98 -21.67 0.82
C LEU A 212 10.61 -22.21 2.21
N LYS A 213 9.91 -23.34 2.25
CA LYS A 213 9.52 -24.01 3.49
C LYS A 213 9.52 -25.52 3.31
N ASP A 214 10.06 -26.25 4.29
CA ASP A 214 10.12 -27.73 4.27
C ASP A 214 10.73 -28.30 2.97
N GLY A 215 11.71 -27.59 2.41
CA GLY A 215 12.36 -27.93 1.15
C GLY A 215 11.45 -27.87 -0.08
N TYR A 216 10.37 -27.07 -0.03
CA TYR A 216 9.52 -26.73 -1.16
C TYR A 216 9.56 -25.21 -1.40
N TYR A 217 9.58 -24.84 -2.67
CA TYR A 217 9.28 -23.49 -3.14
C TYR A 217 7.78 -23.38 -3.33
N TYR A 218 7.12 -22.56 -2.54
CA TYR A 218 5.71 -22.23 -2.67
C TYR A 218 5.58 -20.92 -3.40
N LEU A 219 4.88 -20.94 -4.53
CA LEU A 219 4.50 -19.76 -5.29
C LEU A 219 3.04 -19.47 -4.95
N ILE A 220 2.82 -18.35 -4.27
CA ILE A 220 1.52 -17.82 -3.86
C ILE A 220 1.20 -16.65 -4.79
N ILE A 221 0.00 -16.62 -5.34
CA ILE A 221 -0.41 -15.64 -6.35
C ILE A 221 -1.88 -15.26 -6.12
N ALA A 222 -2.25 -14.09 -6.61
CA ALA A 222 -3.65 -13.74 -6.81
C ALA A 222 -4.12 -14.15 -8.22
N GLU A 223 -5.42 -14.40 -8.38
CA GLU A 223 -6.09 -14.50 -9.68
C GLU A 223 -7.59 -14.22 -9.52
N GLY A 224 -8.33 -14.24 -10.64
CA GLY A 224 -9.73 -13.80 -10.71
C GLY A 224 -9.91 -12.29 -10.98
N GLY A 225 -8.79 -11.57 -11.16
CA GLY A 225 -8.72 -10.11 -11.20
C GLY A 225 -9.05 -9.46 -9.86
N THR A 226 -8.98 -8.14 -9.74
CA THR A 226 -9.18 -7.42 -8.47
C THR A 226 -10.66 -7.16 -8.11
N GLY A 227 -11.59 -7.92 -8.71
CA GLY A 227 -13.03 -7.75 -8.57
C GLY A 227 -13.68 -8.73 -7.58
N LEU A 228 -14.99 -8.98 -7.72
CA LEU A 228 -15.71 -9.91 -6.83
C LEU A 228 -15.21 -11.37 -6.92
N ASN A 229 -14.51 -11.72 -8.00
CA ASN A 229 -13.93 -13.06 -8.19
C ASN A 229 -12.49 -13.18 -7.67
N HIS A 230 -11.94 -12.12 -7.06
CA HIS A 230 -10.56 -12.11 -6.58
C HIS A 230 -10.34 -13.22 -5.56
N MET A 231 -9.19 -13.88 -5.68
CA MET A 231 -8.81 -14.99 -4.82
C MET A 231 -7.29 -15.15 -4.77
N GLU A 232 -6.82 -15.77 -3.70
CA GLU A 232 -5.45 -16.21 -3.54
C GLU A 232 -5.33 -17.70 -3.86
N THR A 233 -4.33 -18.08 -4.66
CA THR A 233 -4.02 -19.47 -4.96
C THR A 233 -2.54 -19.75 -4.78
N ALA A 234 -2.18 -21.02 -4.66
CA ALA A 234 -0.79 -21.41 -4.59
C ALA A 234 -0.49 -22.68 -5.36
N ALA A 235 0.78 -22.82 -5.68
CA ALA A 235 1.39 -24.05 -6.15
C ALA A 235 2.76 -24.23 -5.49
N ARG A 236 3.33 -25.43 -5.54
CA ARG A 236 4.67 -25.67 -5.00
C ARG A 236 5.52 -26.57 -5.88
N SER A 237 6.83 -26.44 -5.74
CA SER A 237 7.80 -27.32 -6.39
C SER A 237 8.98 -27.65 -5.47
N LYS A 238 9.72 -28.70 -5.80
CA LYS A 238 11.03 -28.99 -5.19
C LYS A 238 12.17 -28.21 -5.85
N GLN A 239 11.90 -27.55 -6.98
CA GLN A 239 12.87 -26.73 -7.71
C GLN A 239 12.29 -25.33 -7.88
N ILE A 240 13.11 -24.28 -7.71
CA ILE A 240 12.66 -22.89 -7.87
C ILE A 240 12.16 -22.58 -9.29
N THR A 241 12.58 -23.36 -10.27
CA THR A 241 12.17 -23.29 -11.68
C THR A 241 10.96 -24.17 -12.00
N GLY A 242 10.35 -24.82 -11.01
CA GLY A 242 9.23 -25.73 -11.23
C GLY A 242 9.63 -27.11 -11.79
N PRO A 243 8.68 -27.86 -12.38
CA PRO A 243 7.27 -27.49 -12.54
C PRO A 243 6.56 -27.34 -11.18
N PHE A 244 5.59 -26.46 -11.12
CA PHE A 244 4.78 -26.20 -9.93
C PHE A 244 3.52 -27.09 -9.93
N THR A 245 3.24 -27.71 -8.78
CA THR A 245 2.02 -28.50 -8.55
C THR A 245 1.04 -27.65 -7.74
N PRO A 246 -0.17 -27.36 -8.25
CA PRO A 246 -1.17 -26.56 -7.54
C PRO A 246 -1.59 -27.17 -6.19
N ALA A 247 -1.97 -26.31 -5.25
CA ALA A 247 -2.61 -26.76 -4.01
C ALA A 247 -3.94 -27.48 -4.33
N PRO A 248 -4.20 -28.64 -3.72
CA PRO A 248 -5.43 -29.39 -3.98
C PRO A 248 -6.69 -28.67 -3.47
N HIS A 249 -6.54 -27.71 -2.56
CA HIS A 249 -7.61 -26.92 -1.96
C HIS A 249 -7.62 -25.46 -2.41
N ASN A 250 -7.05 -25.14 -3.58
CA ASN A 250 -7.23 -23.81 -4.16
C ASN A 250 -8.73 -23.49 -4.38
N PRO A 251 -9.15 -22.22 -4.24
CA PRO A 251 -8.34 -21.09 -3.74
C PRO A 251 -8.07 -21.17 -2.23
N LEU A 252 -6.92 -20.64 -1.83
CA LEU A 252 -6.48 -20.58 -0.44
C LEU A 252 -7.24 -19.53 0.38
N LEU A 253 -7.59 -18.40 -0.23
CA LEU A 253 -8.33 -17.30 0.37
C LEU A 253 -9.24 -16.66 -0.67
N THR A 254 -10.53 -16.52 -0.37
CA THR A 254 -11.46 -15.71 -1.17
C THR A 254 -12.73 -15.45 -0.39
N ASN A 255 -13.39 -14.32 -0.68
CA ASN A 255 -14.78 -14.08 -0.28
C ASN A 255 -15.74 -14.06 -1.49
N ALA A 256 -15.27 -14.46 -2.68
CA ALA A 256 -16.09 -14.57 -3.88
C ALA A 256 -17.30 -15.49 -3.65
N ASN A 257 -18.43 -15.15 -4.28
CA ASN A 257 -19.71 -15.88 -4.14
C ASN A 257 -20.24 -16.02 -2.69
N THR A 258 -19.86 -15.10 -1.79
CA THR A 258 -20.41 -15.02 -0.42
C THR A 258 -21.19 -13.73 -0.21
N THR A 259 -21.91 -13.64 0.91
CA THR A 259 -22.57 -12.41 1.38
C THR A 259 -21.72 -11.63 2.39
N ALA A 260 -20.41 -11.95 2.50
CA ALA A 260 -19.53 -11.30 3.44
C ALA A 260 -19.41 -9.79 3.17
N TYR A 261 -19.23 -9.00 4.23
CA TYR A 261 -19.10 -7.54 4.12
C TYR A 261 -17.77 -7.11 3.48
N PHE A 262 -16.71 -7.87 3.73
CA PHE A 262 -15.42 -7.72 3.08
C PHE A 262 -15.42 -8.52 1.78
N GLN A 263 -15.18 -7.86 0.66
CA GLN A 263 -15.20 -8.44 -0.68
C GLN A 263 -13.86 -8.19 -1.40
N THR A 264 -13.72 -8.72 -2.61
CA THR A 264 -12.52 -8.60 -3.46
C THR A 264 -11.24 -9.05 -2.77
N VAL A 265 -11.33 -10.03 -1.87
CA VAL A 265 -10.22 -10.51 -1.03
C VAL A 265 -9.21 -11.30 -1.87
N GLY A 266 -7.96 -10.86 -1.92
CA GLY A 266 -6.85 -11.50 -2.62
C GLY A 266 -5.59 -10.64 -2.55
N HIS A 267 -4.58 -10.95 -3.38
CA HIS A 267 -3.29 -10.25 -3.41
C HIS A 267 -2.62 -10.28 -2.04
N ALA A 268 -2.40 -11.50 -1.54
CA ALA A 268 -1.98 -11.75 -0.18
C ALA A 268 -0.46 -11.91 -0.04
N ASP A 269 0.05 -11.49 1.11
CA ASP A 269 1.45 -11.72 1.52
C ASP A 269 1.46 -12.43 2.90
N LEU A 270 2.48 -13.27 3.13
CA LEU A 270 2.59 -14.10 4.33
C LEU A 270 3.83 -13.76 5.14
N PHE A 271 3.69 -13.70 6.46
CA PHE A 271 4.81 -13.57 7.38
C PHE A 271 4.57 -14.37 8.66
N GLN A 272 5.66 -14.70 9.36
CA GLN A 272 5.63 -15.40 10.64
C GLN A 272 6.18 -14.49 11.73
N ASP A 273 5.49 -14.41 12.87
CA ASP A 273 5.94 -13.61 14.02
C ASP A 273 6.94 -14.36 14.93
N SER A 274 7.37 -13.70 16.01
CA SER A 274 8.33 -14.29 16.97
C SER A 274 7.77 -15.42 17.83
N HIS A 275 6.46 -15.64 17.84
CA HIS A 275 5.81 -16.79 18.49
C HIS A 275 5.70 -17.99 17.54
N GLY A 276 6.01 -17.79 16.25
CA GLY A 276 5.87 -18.81 15.22
C GLY A 276 4.46 -18.84 14.60
N ASP A 277 3.60 -17.88 14.94
CA ASP A 277 2.27 -17.77 14.36
C ASP A 277 2.37 -17.18 12.95
N TRP A 278 1.65 -17.78 12.00
CA TRP A 278 1.60 -17.32 10.61
C TRP A 278 0.43 -16.38 10.42
N TRP A 279 0.69 -15.30 9.70
CA TRP A 279 -0.25 -14.25 9.38
C TRP A 279 -0.31 -14.05 7.87
N GLY A 280 -1.50 -13.74 7.37
CA GLY A 280 -1.71 -13.32 6.00
C GLY A 280 -2.31 -11.93 5.95
N VAL A 281 -1.71 -11.04 5.19
CA VAL A 281 -2.34 -9.77 4.79
C VAL A 281 -2.91 -9.93 3.38
N ALA A 282 -3.98 -9.21 3.07
CA ALA A 282 -4.59 -9.19 1.75
C ALA A 282 -5.26 -7.83 1.52
N LEU A 283 -5.59 -7.50 0.28
CA LEU A 283 -6.46 -6.35 0.01
C LEU A 283 -7.94 -6.77 0.06
N SER A 284 -8.83 -5.82 0.36
CA SER A 284 -10.28 -6.04 0.33
C SER A 284 -11.04 -4.72 0.19
N THR A 285 -12.25 -4.76 -0.36
CA THR A 285 -13.21 -3.66 -0.27
C THR A 285 -14.25 -3.93 0.82
N ARG A 286 -14.82 -2.85 1.40
CA ARG A 286 -15.74 -2.94 2.53
C ARG A 286 -17.13 -2.40 2.17
N SER A 287 -17.91 -3.21 1.47
CA SER A 287 -19.27 -2.85 1.06
C SER A 287 -20.23 -4.02 0.91
N GLY A 288 -19.77 -5.28 0.94
CA GLY A 288 -20.57 -6.43 0.53
C GLY A 288 -20.74 -6.54 -1.00
N PRO A 289 -21.30 -7.67 -1.49
CA PRO A 289 -21.31 -8.00 -2.92
C PRO A 289 -22.36 -7.22 -3.73
N GLU A 290 -23.33 -6.58 -3.07
CA GLU A 290 -24.40 -5.82 -3.73
C GLU A 290 -23.93 -4.46 -4.25
N TYR A 291 -22.83 -3.94 -3.70
CA TYR A 291 -22.29 -2.63 -4.05
C TYR A 291 -21.06 -2.81 -4.94
N VAL A 292 -21.07 -2.13 -6.09
CA VAL A 292 -19.97 -2.14 -7.07
C VAL A 292 -19.13 -0.86 -7.02
N SER A 293 -19.43 0.04 -6.06
CA SER A 293 -18.67 1.27 -5.82
C SER A 293 -18.10 1.25 -4.41
N TYR A 294 -16.78 1.45 -4.31
CA TYR A 294 -16.03 1.32 -3.07
C TYR A 294 -15.41 2.68 -2.73
N PRO A 295 -16.11 3.56 -1.98
CA PRO A 295 -15.63 4.93 -1.74
C PRO A 295 -14.30 4.99 -0.97
N MET A 296 -14.00 3.94 -0.19
CA MET A 296 -12.74 3.79 0.54
C MET A 296 -11.58 3.24 -0.33
N GLY A 297 -11.88 2.78 -1.54
CA GLY A 297 -10.96 1.99 -2.35
C GLY A 297 -10.73 0.58 -1.76
N ARG A 298 -9.61 -0.04 -2.15
CA ARG A 298 -9.12 -1.30 -1.59
C ARG A 298 -8.31 -0.97 -0.33
N GLU A 299 -8.64 -1.65 0.76
CA GLU A 299 -8.07 -1.50 2.11
C GLU A 299 -7.23 -2.75 2.46
N THR A 300 -6.32 -2.66 3.43
CA THR A 300 -5.55 -3.83 3.90
C THR A 300 -6.27 -4.56 5.01
N VAL A 301 -6.47 -5.86 4.84
CA VAL A 301 -7.03 -6.79 5.84
C VAL A 301 -5.98 -7.79 6.29
N LEU A 302 -6.17 -8.34 7.48
CA LEU A 302 -5.33 -9.35 8.10
C LEU A 302 -6.18 -10.59 8.41
N THR A 303 -5.59 -11.76 8.23
CA THR A 303 -6.18 -13.05 8.59
C THR A 303 -5.13 -13.98 9.18
N ASN A 304 -5.57 -14.89 10.03
CA ASN A 304 -4.72 -15.92 10.60
C ASN A 304 -4.47 -17.04 9.59
N VAL A 305 -3.26 -17.58 9.60
CA VAL A 305 -2.83 -18.64 8.69
C VAL A 305 -2.25 -19.78 9.50
N THR A 306 -2.63 -21.01 9.15
CA THR A 306 -1.92 -22.20 9.65
C THR A 306 -1.12 -22.81 8.51
N TRP A 307 0.16 -23.11 8.77
CA TRP A 307 1.03 -23.70 7.76
C TRP A 307 1.78 -24.91 8.33
N ALA A 308 1.07 -26.04 8.35
CA ALA A 308 1.63 -27.30 8.81
C ALA A 308 2.84 -27.72 7.96
N LYS A 309 3.68 -28.58 8.55
CA LYS A 309 4.87 -29.11 7.91
C LYS A 309 4.49 -29.89 6.64
N ASP A 310 5.20 -29.65 5.54
CA ASP A 310 5.00 -30.33 4.25
C ASP A 310 3.59 -30.13 3.63
N GLU A 311 2.80 -29.18 4.13
CA GLU A 311 1.45 -28.84 3.65
C GLU A 311 1.43 -27.46 2.96
N PHE A 312 0.30 -27.09 2.36
CA PHE A 312 0.03 -25.73 1.90
C PHE A 312 -0.55 -24.87 3.04
N PRO A 313 -0.41 -23.53 2.99
CA PRO A 313 -1.03 -22.67 3.98
C PRO A 313 -2.56 -22.75 3.90
N VAL A 314 -3.20 -22.60 5.06
CA VAL A 314 -4.66 -22.55 5.20
C VAL A 314 -4.99 -21.22 5.86
N PHE A 315 -5.67 -20.35 5.11
CA PHE A 315 -6.11 -19.04 5.58
C PHE A 315 -7.49 -19.17 6.23
N GLN A 316 -7.73 -18.35 7.25
CA GLN A 316 -9.10 -18.10 7.69
C GLN A 316 -9.78 -17.09 6.76
N ASN A 317 -11.10 -17.21 6.59
CA ASN A 317 -11.84 -16.23 5.79
C ASN A 317 -11.77 -14.85 6.45
N VAL A 318 -11.61 -13.81 5.63
CA VAL A 318 -11.57 -12.42 6.10
C VAL A 318 -12.96 -12.00 6.59
N SER A 319 -13.00 -11.49 7.82
CA SER A 319 -14.17 -10.88 8.45
C SER A 319 -13.77 -9.61 9.21
N GLY A 320 -14.75 -8.89 9.77
CA GLY A 320 -14.48 -7.69 10.57
C GLY A 320 -13.84 -7.95 11.93
N ILE A 321 -13.92 -9.19 12.44
CA ILE A 321 -13.20 -9.64 13.63
C ILE A 321 -12.07 -10.56 13.17
N ILE A 322 -10.86 -10.31 13.65
CA ILE A 322 -9.72 -11.17 13.38
C ILE A 322 -9.69 -12.25 14.45
N ASP A 323 -9.94 -13.49 14.04
CA ASP A 323 -9.81 -14.66 14.90
C ASP A 323 -8.35 -15.11 14.94
N GLY A 324 -7.92 -15.70 16.06
CA GLY A 324 -6.55 -16.21 16.24
C GLY A 324 -5.83 -15.64 17.46
N PRO A 325 -4.48 -15.68 17.45
CA PRO A 325 -3.65 -15.11 18.51
C PRO A 325 -3.95 -13.62 18.72
N ILE A 326 -3.83 -13.15 19.95
CA ILE A 326 -3.95 -11.72 20.28
C ILE A 326 -2.60 -11.26 20.79
N LEU A 327 -1.95 -10.36 20.02
CA LEU A 327 -0.71 -9.75 20.44
C LEU A 327 -0.98 -8.69 21.54
N PRO A 328 -0.10 -8.57 22.55
CA PRO A 328 -0.21 -7.50 23.54
C PRO A 328 -0.16 -6.13 22.87
N LEU A 329 -1.06 -5.22 23.29
CA LEU A 329 -1.09 -3.85 22.77
C LEU A 329 0.25 -3.14 23.02
N ARG A 330 0.80 -2.53 21.97
CA ARG A 330 2.05 -1.77 22.00
C ARG A 330 1.85 -0.42 21.30
N PRO A 331 1.24 0.56 21.99
CA PRO A 331 0.88 1.84 21.39
C PRO A 331 2.07 2.78 21.18
N GLN A 332 3.30 2.34 21.49
CA GLN A 332 4.51 3.17 21.38
C GLN A 332 5.33 2.73 20.17
N ILE A 333 4.98 3.27 19.00
CA ILE A 333 5.65 2.99 17.73
C ILE A 333 6.54 4.17 17.34
N ARG A 334 7.78 3.85 16.94
CA ARG A 334 8.77 4.81 16.43
C ARG A 334 8.30 5.54 15.17
N GLY A 335 8.89 6.70 14.90
CA GLY A 335 8.60 7.54 13.73
C GLY A 335 7.76 8.76 14.11
N ASP A 336 7.79 9.78 13.24
CA ASP A 336 7.20 11.08 13.50
C ASP A 336 5.79 11.25 12.90
N GLY A 337 5.31 10.27 12.14
CA GLY A 337 3.97 10.30 11.56
C GLY A 337 2.85 10.00 12.55
N ALA A 338 1.62 10.04 12.07
CA ALA A 338 0.43 9.74 12.87
C ALA A 338 0.07 8.25 12.83
N PHE A 339 -0.69 7.81 13.84
CA PHE A 339 -1.46 6.57 13.72
C PHE A 339 -2.52 6.74 12.63
N ILE A 340 -2.79 5.69 11.87
CA ILE A 340 -3.68 5.77 10.71
C ILE A 340 -5.11 6.21 11.09
N THR A 341 -5.55 5.88 12.31
CA THR A 341 -6.86 6.24 12.87
C THR A 341 -6.84 7.54 13.68
N ALA A 342 -5.70 8.22 13.80
CA ALA A 342 -5.63 9.46 14.57
C ALA A 342 -6.45 10.59 13.90
N PRO A 343 -7.18 11.39 14.68
CA PRO A 343 -7.83 12.59 14.17
C PRO A 343 -6.79 13.66 13.83
N ASP A 344 -7.15 14.55 12.91
CA ASP A 344 -6.35 15.73 12.61
C ASP A 344 -6.86 16.95 13.39
N SER A 345 -5.93 17.73 13.90
CA SER A 345 -6.13 19.11 14.34
C SER A 345 -4.83 19.84 13.97
N ILE A 346 -4.84 20.51 12.81
CA ILE A 346 -3.64 21.02 12.16
C ILE A 346 -3.81 22.51 11.95
N ASP A 347 -2.87 23.28 12.48
CA ASP A 347 -2.88 24.75 12.46
C ASP A 347 -1.62 25.30 11.77
N PHE A 348 -0.91 24.48 10.99
CA PHE A 348 0.23 24.85 10.13
C PHE A 348 1.21 25.89 10.73
N ALA A 349 1.63 25.67 11.98
CA ALA A 349 2.45 26.62 12.74
C ALA A 349 3.78 26.97 12.03
N PRO A 350 4.39 28.12 12.35
CA PRO A 350 5.72 28.47 11.84
C PRO A 350 6.74 27.36 12.11
N ASP A 351 7.66 27.16 11.16
CA ASP A 351 8.70 26.11 11.19
C ASP A 351 8.19 24.66 11.21
N SER A 352 6.89 24.43 11.02
CA SER A 352 6.32 23.09 10.85
C SER A 352 6.44 22.59 9.40
N THR A 353 6.24 21.29 9.21
CA THR A 353 6.20 20.63 7.90
C THR A 353 4.82 20.08 7.62
N LEU A 354 4.51 19.83 6.34
CA LEU A 354 3.28 19.15 5.97
C LEU A 354 3.23 17.76 6.63
N PRO A 355 2.11 17.37 7.27
CA PRO A 355 2.01 16.06 7.90
C PRO A 355 2.23 14.91 6.91
N LEU A 356 2.87 13.83 7.35
CA LEU A 356 3.28 12.72 6.47
C LEU A 356 2.12 12.02 5.74
N HIS A 357 0.91 12.07 6.29
CA HIS A 357 -0.28 11.43 5.70
C HIS A 357 -0.96 12.30 4.63
N PHE A 358 -0.50 13.54 4.43
CA PHE A 358 -0.97 14.40 3.36
C PHE A 358 -0.33 13.94 2.04
N ALA A 359 -1.14 13.94 0.99
CA ALA A 359 -0.76 13.49 -0.34
C ALA A 359 -1.25 14.46 -1.41
N HIS A 360 -0.51 14.47 -2.50
CA HIS A 360 -0.78 15.18 -3.73
C HIS A 360 -1.22 14.19 -4.81
N TRP A 361 -1.85 14.70 -5.86
CA TRP A 361 -2.10 13.93 -7.08
C TRP A 361 -0.96 14.20 -8.06
N ARG A 362 -0.07 13.22 -8.19
CA ARG A 362 1.25 13.31 -8.84
C ARG A 362 2.21 14.26 -8.11
N ILE A 363 3.39 14.45 -8.69
CA ILE A 363 4.45 15.30 -8.14
C ILE A 363 3.97 16.76 -8.10
N PRO A 364 3.89 17.38 -6.91
CA PRO A 364 3.42 18.76 -6.76
C PRO A 364 4.45 19.77 -7.26
N ASP A 365 4.01 21.00 -7.54
CA ASP A 365 4.91 22.14 -7.59
C ASP A 365 5.15 22.65 -6.17
N ALA A 366 6.34 22.41 -5.60
CA ALA A 366 6.65 22.82 -4.25
C ALA A 366 6.49 24.33 -4.02
N ALA A 367 6.68 25.16 -5.06
CA ALA A 367 6.51 26.61 -4.96
C ALA A 367 5.04 27.03 -4.76
N ALA A 368 4.08 26.16 -5.07
CA ALA A 368 2.66 26.43 -4.88
C ALA A 368 2.20 26.31 -3.42
N TYR A 369 3.03 25.79 -2.52
CA TYR A 369 2.66 25.55 -1.12
C TYR A 369 3.59 26.32 -0.18
N ALA A 370 3.00 27.01 0.81
CA ALA A 370 3.77 27.64 1.87
C ALA A 370 3.06 27.48 3.21
N ILE A 371 3.78 26.98 4.21
CA ILE A 371 3.32 26.93 5.60
C ILE A 371 3.72 28.23 6.28
N SER A 372 2.76 28.87 6.94
CA SER A 372 2.94 30.14 7.66
C SER A 372 3.74 31.19 6.87
N PRO A 373 3.32 31.57 5.64
CA PRO A 373 4.02 32.62 4.91
C PRO A 373 3.93 33.96 5.68
N PRO A 374 4.87 34.90 5.46
CA PRO A 374 4.91 36.15 6.22
C PRO A 374 3.58 36.88 6.24
N GLY A 375 3.05 37.19 7.43
CA GLY A 375 1.77 37.87 7.62
C GLY A 375 0.53 36.97 7.60
N HIS A 376 0.69 35.66 7.41
CA HIS A 376 -0.37 34.65 7.50
C HIS A 376 0.12 33.45 8.32
N GLU A 377 0.61 33.69 9.53
CA GLU A 377 1.05 32.64 10.45
C GLU A 377 -0.10 31.68 10.78
N ASN A 378 0.22 30.39 10.97
CA ASN A 378 -0.73 29.30 11.22
C ASN A 378 -1.67 29.01 10.04
N THR A 379 -1.19 29.18 8.80
CA THR A 379 -1.95 28.86 7.59
C THR A 379 -1.14 28.00 6.62
N LEU A 380 -1.84 27.25 5.77
CA LEU A 380 -1.27 26.64 4.57
C LEU A 380 -1.76 27.41 3.35
N ARG A 381 -0.87 28.15 2.68
CA ARG A 381 -1.19 28.84 1.42
C ARG A 381 -0.99 27.89 0.24
N LEU A 382 -1.99 27.85 -0.63
CA LEU A 382 -1.97 27.20 -1.94
C LEU A 382 -2.02 28.27 -3.04
N LEU A 383 -1.12 28.21 -4.01
CA LEU A 383 -1.20 29.02 -5.23
C LEU A 383 -1.97 28.26 -6.30
N PRO A 384 -2.90 28.90 -7.03
CA PRO A 384 -3.69 28.22 -8.04
C PRO A 384 -2.81 27.68 -9.18
N SER A 385 -3.16 26.50 -9.68
CA SER A 385 -2.61 25.94 -10.91
C SER A 385 -3.51 26.24 -12.10
N LEU A 386 -2.97 26.14 -13.32
CA LEU A 386 -3.78 26.26 -14.55
C LEU A 386 -4.86 25.16 -14.66
N LEU A 387 -4.60 24.00 -14.07
CA LEU A 387 -5.52 22.86 -14.08
C LEU A 387 -6.22 22.71 -12.74
N ASN A 388 -7.52 22.41 -12.78
CA ASN A 388 -8.25 21.84 -11.66
C ASN A 388 -8.02 20.31 -11.59
N LEU A 389 -8.65 19.64 -10.62
CA LEU A 389 -8.49 18.19 -10.38
C LEU A 389 -8.96 17.30 -11.54
N THR A 390 -9.95 17.73 -12.32
CA THR A 390 -10.43 16.98 -13.49
C THR A 390 -9.46 17.06 -14.68
N GLY A 391 -8.57 18.08 -14.70
CA GLY A 391 -7.64 18.30 -15.82
C GLY A 391 -8.37 18.72 -17.10
N PHE A 392 -7.69 18.65 -18.26
CA PHE A 392 -8.28 19.00 -19.56
C PHE A 392 -9.21 17.91 -20.12
N ASP A 393 -8.89 16.64 -19.87
CA ASP A 393 -9.50 15.47 -20.53
C ASP A 393 -9.57 14.25 -19.59
N GLU A 394 -9.59 14.48 -18.27
CA GLU A 394 -9.63 13.45 -17.23
C GLU A 394 -8.40 12.51 -17.21
N ASN A 395 -7.38 12.83 -18.00
CA ASN A 395 -6.23 11.97 -18.27
C ASN A 395 -4.90 12.72 -18.16
N SER A 396 -4.88 14.00 -18.54
CA SER A 396 -3.68 14.82 -18.72
C SER A 396 -2.83 14.96 -17.46
N ALA A 397 -1.52 14.75 -17.66
CA ALA A 397 -0.45 14.87 -16.68
C ALA A 397 0.66 15.92 -16.98
N PRO A 398 0.68 16.69 -18.11
CA PRO A 398 1.85 17.53 -18.42
C PRO A 398 1.93 18.82 -17.59
N THR A 399 0.85 19.22 -16.91
CA THR A 399 0.83 20.43 -16.06
C THR A 399 0.48 20.03 -14.63
N ARG A 400 1.26 20.53 -13.67
CA ARG A 400 1.08 20.24 -12.24
C ARG A 400 -0.23 20.85 -11.73
N GLN A 401 -0.91 20.12 -10.86
CA GLN A 401 -2.13 20.56 -10.18
C GLN A 401 -1.78 20.95 -8.74
N THR A 402 -2.39 22.03 -8.25
CA THR A 402 -2.32 22.40 -6.84
C THR A 402 -3.44 21.68 -6.10
N PHE A 403 -3.08 20.57 -5.46
CA PHE A 403 -3.96 19.80 -4.58
C PHE A 403 -3.18 19.27 -3.39
N VAL A 404 -3.81 19.26 -2.23
CA VAL A 404 -3.31 18.52 -1.07
C VAL A 404 -4.52 17.92 -0.35
N GLY A 405 -4.44 16.65 -0.03
CA GLY A 405 -5.51 15.93 0.64
C GLY A 405 -4.96 14.83 1.54
N ARG A 406 -5.88 14.13 2.19
CA ARG A 406 -5.57 12.91 2.94
C ARG A 406 -6.49 11.78 2.49
N ARG A 407 -6.07 10.54 2.73
CA ARG A 407 -6.91 9.36 2.51
C ARG A 407 -8.12 9.42 3.45
N GLN A 408 -9.30 9.13 2.92
CA GLN A 408 -10.48 8.83 3.72
C GLN A 408 -10.28 7.47 4.39
N VAL A 409 -10.29 7.44 5.73
CA VAL A 409 -10.01 6.23 6.54
C VAL A 409 -11.18 5.81 7.43
N HIS A 410 -12.30 6.54 7.39
CA HIS A 410 -13.55 6.20 8.05
C HIS A 410 -14.73 6.37 7.08
N SER A 411 -15.76 5.54 7.21
CA SER A 411 -17.02 5.71 6.46
C SER A 411 -17.83 6.91 6.98
N GLU A 412 -17.72 7.18 8.28
CA GLU A 412 -18.34 8.32 8.95
C GLU A 412 -17.23 9.21 9.51
N PHE A 413 -17.23 10.48 9.12
CA PHE A 413 -16.24 11.45 9.58
C PHE A 413 -16.81 12.86 9.48
N VAL A 414 -16.14 13.80 10.17
CA VAL A 414 -16.35 15.23 10.02
C VAL A 414 -15.07 15.82 9.45
N TYR A 415 -15.22 16.69 8.46
CA TYR A 415 -14.11 17.42 7.85
C TYR A 415 -14.48 18.90 7.75
N SER A 416 -13.56 19.75 8.21
CA SER A 416 -13.71 21.21 8.17
C SER A 416 -12.36 21.84 7.91
N VAL A 417 -12.37 22.91 7.12
CA VAL A 417 -11.21 23.77 6.84
C VAL A 417 -11.69 25.21 6.96
N ASP A 418 -10.93 26.03 7.68
CA ASP A 418 -11.09 27.48 7.65
C ASP A 418 -10.29 28.03 6.47
N MET A 419 -10.94 28.75 5.57
CA MET A 419 -10.35 29.22 4.31
C MET A 419 -10.55 30.72 4.13
N GLU A 420 -9.45 31.41 3.85
CA GLU A 420 -9.46 32.79 3.34
C GLU A 420 -9.30 32.74 1.82
N TYR A 421 -10.28 33.26 1.09
CA TYR A 421 -10.30 33.26 -0.38
C TYR A 421 -11.10 34.43 -0.92
N ALA A 422 -10.53 35.16 -1.89
CA ALA A 422 -11.14 36.32 -2.52
C ALA A 422 -10.86 36.30 -4.04
N PRO A 423 -11.67 35.58 -4.84
CA PRO A 423 -11.50 35.53 -6.28
C PRO A 423 -11.80 36.88 -6.94
N GLU A 424 -11.05 37.23 -7.98
CA GLU A 424 -11.30 38.40 -8.83
C GLU A 424 -11.96 38.02 -10.15
N GLU A 425 -11.75 36.79 -10.63
CA GLU A 425 -12.28 36.28 -11.90
C GLU A 425 -13.16 35.03 -11.70
N PRO A 426 -14.19 34.81 -12.55
CA PRO A 426 -15.12 33.68 -12.39
C PRO A 426 -14.46 32.28 -12.45
N GLU A 427 -13.32 32.16 -13.13
CA GLU A 427 -12.60 30.89 -13.31
C GLU A 427 -11.65 30.56 -12.15
N GLU A 428 -11.54 31.45 -11.16
CA GLU A 428 -10.72 31.19 -9.98
C GLU A 428 -11.54 30.39 -8.95
N GLU A 429 -11.11 29.16 -8.66
CA GLU A 429 -11.73 28.31 -7.64
C GLU A 429 -10.76 27.85 -6.54
N ALA A 430 -11.25 27.83 -5.30
CA ALA A 430 -10.60 27.20 -4.16
C ALA A 430 -11.67 26.58 -3.25
N GLY A 431 -11.35 25.46 -2.59
CA GLY A 431 -12.29 24.80 -1.69
C GLY A 431 -11.87 23.40 -1.30
N VAL A 432 -12.87 22.61 -0.88
CA VAL A 432 -12.71 21.23 -0.44
C VAL A 432 -13.34 20.29 -1.48
N SER A 433 -12.65 19.18 -1.77
CA SER A 433 -13.14 18.16 -2.70
C SER A 433 -13.05 16.77 -2.08
N VAL A 434 -14.08 15.94 -2.32
CA VAL A 434 -13.99 14.49 -2.16
C VAL A 434 -13.50 13.90 -3.48
N PHE A 435 -12.20 13.65 -3.55
CA PHE A 435 -11.54 13.24 -4.78
C PHE A 435 -11.35 11.72 -4.83
N LEU A 436 -11.99 11.06 -5.80
CA LEU A 436 -11.81 9.64 -6.07
C LEU A 436 -10.88 9.42 -7.28
N THR A 437 -11.25 10.00 -8.42
CA THR A 437 -10.46 10.02 -9.66
C THR A 437 -10.73 11.32 -10.42
N GLN A 438 -9.93 11.61 -11.45
CA GLN A 438 -10.16 12.76 -12.34
C GLN A 438 -11.50 12.69 -13.10
N ALA A 439 -12.05 11.47 -13.32
CA ALA A 439 -13.34 11.23 -13.98
C ALA A 439 -14.53 11.14 -12.99
N SER A 440 -14.27 11.19 -11.67
CA SER A 440 -15.29 10.96 -10.64
C SER A 440 -15.09 11.86 -9.42
N ALA A 441 -14.63 13.10 -9.64
CA ALA A 441 -14.59 14.12 -8.61
C ALA A 441 -16.03 14.46 -8.19
N CYS A 442 -16.50 13.84 -7.10
CA CYS A 442 -17.86 14.00 -6.62
C CYS A 442 -17.86 15.15 -5.61
N ALA A 443 -18.37 16.31 -6.04
CA ALA A 443 -18.48 17.56 -5.28
C ALA A 443 -17.14 18.26 -4.96
N CYS A 444 -16.77 19.23 -5.80
CA CYS A 444 -16.07 20.42 -5.30
C CYS A 444 -17.11 21.24 -4.53
N LEU A 445 -17.00 21.31 -3.20
CA LEU A 445 -17.56 22.42 -2.44
C LEU A 445 -16.59 23.60 -2.60
N GLY A 446 -16.55 24.11 -3.83
CA GLY A 446 -15.96 25.40 -4.13
C GLY A 446 -17.02 26.48 -3.93
N LEU A 447 -16.61 27.63 -3.40
CA LEU A 447 -17.39 28.86 -3.57
C LEU A 447 -17.27 29.27 -5.05
N GLN A 448 -18.00 28.59 -5.94
CA GLN A 448 -18.18 29.06 -7.30
C GLN A 448 -19.25 30.15 -7.29
N PHE A 449 -18.83 31.39 -7.48
CA PHE A 449 -19.77 32.46 -7.83
C PHE A 449 -20.02 32.37 -9.34
N ILE A 450 -21.22 31.95 -9.73
CA ILE A 450 -21.71 31.96 -11.12
C ILE A 450 -22.11 33.37 -11.52
#